data_AF-A0A838N4L5-F1
#
_entry.id   AF-A0A838N4L5-F1
#
_cell.length_a   1.000
_cell.length_b   1.000
_cell.length_c   1.000
_cell.angle_alpha   90.00
_cell.angle_beta   90.00
_cell.angle_gamma   90.00
#
_symmetry.space_group_name_H-M   'P 1'
#
loop_
_entity.id
_entity.type
_entity.pdbx_description
1 polymer ?
#
loop_
_entity_poly.entity_id
_entity_poly.type
_entity_poly.pdbx_seq_one_letter_code
_entity_poly.pdbx_strand_id
1 'polypeptide(L)'
;MNLFQLVFKQMRQRARSTWLTTFSVLLGVALAVAILILQREGANLFGQKDYGFDVLVGPKGSPTQLVLNTVYHIDRSPGNIPYSMYENLAAPRHPLVRSAIPYG
;
A
#
# COMPACT_ATOMS: atom_id res chain seq x y z
N MET A 1 0.10 20.21 -48.88
CA MET A 1 1.17 19.73 -47.98
C MET A 1 0.80 20.17 -46.58
N ASN A 2 0.61 19.24 -45.64
CA ASN A 2 0.04 19.56 -44.33
C ASN A 2 1.15 19.91 -43.33
N LEU A 3 0.94 20.91 -42.46
CA LEU A 3 1.96 21.40 -41.51
C LEU A 3 2.50 20.28 -40.61
N PHE A 4 1.61 19.39 -40.17
CA PHE A 4 1.93 18.19 -39.39
C PHE A 4 2.91 17.24 -40.09
N GLN A 5 2.81 17.07 -41.41
CA GLN A 5 3.72 16.22 -42.18
C GLN A 5 5.12 16.84 -42.27
N LEU A 6 5.23 18.18 -42.27
CA LEU A 6 6.51 18.88 -42.27
C LEU A 6 7.24 18.72 -40.93
N VAL A 7 6.50 18.87 -39.82
CA VAL A 7 7.03 18.68 -38.46
C VAL A 7 7.53 17.24 -38.25
N PHE A 8 6.75 16.24 -38.67
CA PHE A 8 7.15 14.83 -38.57
C PHE A 8 8.41 14.50 -39.41
N LYS A 9 8.52 15.11 -40.60
CA LYS A 9 9.68 14.92 -41.48
C LYS A 9 10.94 15.57 -40.89
N GLN A 10 10.82 16.74 -40.27
CA GLN A 10 11.94 17.41 -39.58
C GLN A 10 12.39 16.67 -38.31
N MET A 11 11.46 16.16 -37.49
CA MET A 11 11.78 15.33 -36.32
C MET A 11 12.52 14.04 -36.72
N ARG A 12 12.15 13.43 -37.85
CA ARG A 12 12.85 12.25 -38.39
C ARG A 12 14.23 12.59 -38.97
N GLN A 13 14.43 13.80 -39.50
CA GLN A 13 15.73 14.24 -40.03
C GLN A 13 16.74 14.58 -38.92
N ARG A 14 16.28 14.99 -37.72
CA ARG A 14 17.08 15.19 -36.50
C ARG A 14 16.81 14.13 -35.42
N ALA A 15 16.56 12.88 -35.83
CA ALA A 15 16.05 11.81 -34.97
C ALA A 15 16.85 11.61 -33.66
N ARG A 16 18.18 11.70 -33.68
CA ARG A 16 19.02 11.47 -32.49
C ARG A 16 18.80 12.54 -31.41
N SER A 17 18.73 13.81 -31.80
CA SER A 17 18.54 14.92 -30.87
C SER A 17 17.09 14.99 -30.39
N THR A 18 16.12 14.81 -31.28
CA THR A 18 14.70 14.78 -30.91
C THR A 18 14.38 13.62 -29.97
N TRP A 19 14.98 12.46 -30.17
CA TRP A 19 14.82 11.31 -29.27
C TRP A 19 15.37 11.60 -27.87
N LEU A 20 16.58 12.15 -27.76
CA LEU A 20 17.19 12.45 -26.47
C LEU A 20 16.39 13.50 -25.67
N THR A 21 15.90 14.55 -26.33
CA THR A 21 15.05 15.56 -25.68
C THR A 21 13.70 14.96 -25.26
N THR A 22 13.07 14.15 -26.12
CA THR A 22 11.80 13.50 -25.80
C THR A 22 11.97 12.55 -24.62
N PHE A 23 13.05 11.77 -24.59
CA PHE A 23 13.37 10.85 -23.50
C PHE A 23 13.61 11.58 -22.18
N SER A 24 14.32 12.71 -22.21
CA SER A 24 14.54 13.56 -21.04
C SER A 24 13.23 14.11 -20.46
N VAL A 25 12.34 14.61 -21.31
CA VAL A 25 11.00 15.07 -20.89
C VAL A 25 10.16 13.92 -20.35
N LEU A 26 10.17 12.77 -21.01
CA LEU A 26 9.46 11.57 -20.58
C LEU A 26 9.91 11.12 -19.20
N LEU A 27 11.22 11.10 -18.93
CA LEU A 27 11.75 10.75 -17.62
C LEU A 27 11.30 11.72 -16.54
N GLY A 28 11.34 13.04 -16.82
CA GLY A 28 10.88 14.04 -15.86
C GLY A 28 9.39 13.90 -15.52
N VAL A 29 8.55 13.71 -16.54
CA VAL A 29 7.11 13.50 -16.34
C VAL A 29 6.82 12.17 -15.65
N ALA A 30 7.49 11.09 -16.06
CA ALA A 30 7.32 9.77 -15.45
C ALA A 30 7.68 9.79 -13.96
N LEU A 31 8.77 10.46 -13.59
CA LEU A 31 9.17 10.61 -12.19
C LEU A 31 8.12 11.38 -11.38
N ALA A 32 7.62 12.50 -11.91
CA ALA A 32 6.58 13.29 -11.24
C ALA A 32 5.29 12.47 -11.05
N VAL A 33 4.85 11.73 -12.06
CA VAL A 33 3.67 10.87 -11.97
C VAL A 33 3.90 9.72 -10.98
N ALA A 34 5.08 9.08 -11.00
CA ALA A 34 5.40 8.01 -10.07
C ALA A 34 5.31 8.48 -8.60
N ILE A 35 5.83 9.67 -8.29
CA ILE A 35 5.74 10.26 -6.95
C ILE A 35 4.28 10.48 -6.53
N LEU A 36 3.44 11.01 -7.43
CA LEU A 36 2.01 11.23 -7.15
C LEU A 36 1.26 9.91 -6.91
N ILE A 37 1.57 8.86 -7.67
CA ILE A 37 0.97 7.54 -7.49
C ILE A 37 1.40 6.96 -6.15
N LEU A 38 2.70 6.97 -5.84
CA LEU A 38 3.24 6.50 -4.56
C LEU A 38 2.59 7.21 -3.36
N GLN A 39 2.41 8.52 -3.46
CA GLN A 39 1.75 9.30 -2.40
C GLN A 39 0.29 8.88 -2.21
N ARG A 40 -0.46 8.72 -3.31
CA ARG A 40 -1.88 8.32 -3.28
C ARG A 40 -2.06 6.91 -2.76
N GLU A 41 -1.32 5.95 -3.32
CA GLU A 41 -1.42 4.55 -2.92
C GLU A 41 -0.93 4.33 -1.49
N GLY A 42 0.15 4.98 -1.08
CA GLY A 42 0.59 4.95 0.32
C GLY A 42 -0.51 5.45 1.26
N ALA A 43 -1.12 6.60 0.96
CA ALA A 43 -2.22 7.13 1.77
C ALA A 43 -3.46 6.22 1.79
N ASN A 44 -3.78 5.58 0.66
CA ASN A 44 -4.90 4.64 0.58
C ASN A 44 -4.67 3.37 1.38
N LEU A 45 -3.47 2.80 1.30
CA LEU A 45 -3.09 1.60 2.05
C LEU A 45 -3.23 1.85 3.56
N PHE A 46 -2.65 2.93 4.07
CA PHE A 46 -2.70 3.27 5.50
C PHE A 46 -4.03 3.89 5.97
N GLY A 47 -4.80 4.45 5.04
CA GLY A 47 -6.07 5.13 5.30
C GLY A 47 -7.28 4.19 5.25
N GLN A 48 -7.11 2.94 4.84
CA GLN A 48 -8.15 1.93 4.95
C GLN A 48 -8.48 1.76 6.43
N LYS A 49 -9.72 2.02 6.85
CA LYS A 49 -10.15 1.93 8.26
C LYS A 49 -11.09 0.75 8.51
N ASP A 50 -11.66 0.19 7.46
CA ASP A 50 -12.57 -0.94 7.53
C ASP A 50 -11.81 -2.27 7.46
N TYR A 51 -10.96 -2.52 8.45
CA TYR A 51 -10.29 -3.82 8.59
C TYR A 51 -11.23 -4.91 9.14
N GLY A 52 -12.49 -4.57 9.47
CA GLY A 52 -13.49 -5.51 9.94
C GLY A 52 -13.30 -5.98 11.39
N PHE A 53 -12.35 -5.39 12.12
CA PHE A 53 -12.05 -5.71 13.51
C PHE A 53 -12.09 -4.45 14.38
N ASP A 54 -12.84 -4.50 15.48
CA ASP A 54 -12.93 -3.38 16.44
C ASP A 54 -11.73 -3.35 17.41
N VAL A 55 -11.15 -4.52 17.72
CA VAL A 55 -10.07 -4.68 18.69
C VAL A 55 -9.11 -5.78 18.22
N LEU A 56 -7.81 -5.50 18.31
CA LEU A 56 -6.74 -6.47 18.10
C LEU A 56 -6.14 -6.87 19.47
N VAL A 57 -6.02 -8.17 19.71
CA VAL A 57 -5.47 -8.72 20.95
C VAL A 57 -4.23 -9.55 20.59
N GLY A 58 -3.11 -9.26 21.25
CA GLY A 58 -1.83 -9.92 21.00
C GLY A 58 -0.97 -10.01 22.26
N PRO A 59 0.21 -10.63 22.17
CA PRO A 59 1.16 -10.72 23.28
C PRO A 59 1.65 -9.34 23.73
N LYS A 60 2.22 -9.28 24.94
CA LYS A 60 2.81 -8.04 25.46
C LYS A 60 3.97 -7.61 24.56
N GLY A 61 3.87 -6.41 23.97
CA GLY A 61 4.84 -5.87 23.02
C GLY A 61 4.46 -4.47 22.56
N SER A 62 4.94 -4.07 21.38
CA SER A 62 4.58 -2.79 20.77
C SER A 62 3.20 -2.87 20.10
N PRO A 63 2.22 -2.01 20.49
CA PRO A 63 0.92 -1.96 19.84
C PRO A 63 1.02 -1.72 18.32
N THR A 64 1.97 -0.89 17.88
CA THR A 64 2.19 -0.61 16.46
C THR A 64 2.67 -1.83 15.70
N GLN A 65 3.55 -2.65 16.31
CA GLN A 65 4.02 -3.89 15.69
C GLN A 65 2.88 -4.89 15.55
N LEU A 66 2.01 -4.99 16.56
CA LEU A 66 0.84 -5.85 16.49
C LEU A 66 -0.08 -5.44 15.34
N VAL A 67 -0.39 -4.14 15.20
CA VAL A 67 -1.24 -3.63 14.10
C VAL A 67 -0.57 -3.83 12.74
N LEU A 68 0.71 -3.48 12.59
CA LEU A 68 1.43 -3.65 11.33
C LEU A 68 1.49 -5.13 10.91
N ASN A 69 1.74 -6.03 11.84
CA ASN A 69 1.85 -7.45 11.55
C ASN A 69 0.49 -8.11 11.26
N THR A 70 -0.56 -7.79 12.02
CA THR A 70 -1.87 -8.43 11.90
C THR A 70 -2.72 -7.87 10.76
N VAL A 71 -2.67 -6.56 10.55
CA VAL A 71 -3.52 -5.88 9.55
C VAL A 71 -2.78 -5.72 8.23
N TYR A 72 -1.54 -5.26 8.27
CA TYR A 72 -0.76 -4.95 7.07
C TYR A 72 0.20 -6.08 6.66
N HIS A 73 0.35 -7.13 7.48
CA HIS A 73 1.33 -8.21 7.26
C HIS A 73 2.77 -7.69 7.11
N ILE A 74 3.06 -6.56 7.76
CA ILE A 74 4.37 -5.91 7.80
C ILE A 74 4.98 -6.13 9.19
N ASP A 75 6.30 -6.37 9.26
CA ASP A 75 7.05 -6.63 10.51
C ASP A 75 6.86 -8.06 11.08
N ARG A 76 7.69 -8.42 12.07
CA ARG A 76 7.68 -9.74 12.71
C ARG A 76 6.53 -9.88 13.69
N SER A 77 6.03 -11.11 13.82
CA SER A 77 5.02 -11.43 14.84
C SER A 77 5.59 -11.15 16.23
N PRO A 78 4.88 -10.39 17.08
CA PRO A 78 5.28 -10.14 18.46
C PRO A 78 5.16 -11.41 19.34
N GLY A 79 4.65 -12.52 18.79
CA GLY A 79 4.45 -13.81 19.46
C GLY A 79 2.98 -14.22 19.55
N ASN A 80 2.72 -15.34 20.23
CA ASN A 80 1.38 -15.90 20.36
C ASN A 80 0.80 -15.65 21.76
N ILE A 81 -0.53 -15.52 21.84
CA ILE A 81 -1.25 -15.49 23.12
C ILE A 81 -1.55 -16.92 23.61
N PRO A 82 -1.67 -17.16 24.93
CA PRO A 82 -2.11 -18.44 25.46
C PRO A 82 -3.48 -18.84 24.91
N TYR A 83 -3.65 -20.11 24.55
CA TYR A 83 -4.92 -20.60 23.97
C TYR A 83 -6.12 -20.40 24.89
N SER A 84 -5.92 -20.49 26.20
CA SER A 84 -6.97 -20.20 27.20
C SER A 84 -7.49 -18.77 27.11
N MET A 85 -6.67 -17.80 26.69
CA MET A 85 -7.12 -16.42 26.47
C MET A 85 -8.06 -16.33 25.28
N TYR A 86 -7.77 -17.07 24.20
CA TYR A 86 -8.66 -17.17 23.05
C TYR A 86 -9.99 -17.83 23.44
N GLU A 87 -9.98 -18.93 24.19
CA GLU A 87 -11.21 -19.59 24.65
C GLU A 87 -12.10 -18.68 25.51
N ASN A 88 -11.49 -17.86 26.38
CA ASN A 88 -12.23 -16.89 27.19
C ASN A 88 -12.88 -15.78 26.33
N LEU A 89 -12.20 -15.33 25.27
CA LEU A 89 -12.71 -14.30 24.37
C LEU A 89 -13.76 -14.86 23.38
N ALA A 90 -13.56 -16.09 22.91
CA ALA A 90 -14.48 -16.80 22.03
C ALA A 90 -15.66 -17.45 22.78
N ALA A 91 -15.70 -17.33 24.11
CA ALA A 91 -16.74 -17.92 24.92
C ALA A 91 -18.12 -17.35 24.53
N PRO A 92 -19.16 -18.20 24.35
CA PRO A 92 -20.51 -17.79 23.95
C PRO A 92 -21.20 -16.77 24.88
N ARG A 93 -20.62 -16.49 26.05
CA ARG A 93 -21.14 -15.59 27.08
C ARG A 93 -20.36 -14.28 27.21
N HIS A 94 -19.38 -14.01 26.35
CA HIS A 94 -18.60 -12.78 26.46
C HIS A 94 -19.46 -11.57 26.00
N PRO A 95 -19.83 -10.63 26.89
CA PRO A 95 -20.82 -9.59 26.58
C PRO A 95 -20.33 -8.53 25.59
N LEU A 96 -19.01 -8.46 25.34
CA LEU A 96 -18.37 -7.44 24.51
C LEU A 96 -17.77 -7.99 23.21
N VAL A 97 -17.75 -9.32 23.00
CA VAL A 97 -17.08 -9.94 21.84
C VAL A 97 -18.11 -10.72 21.03
N ARG A 98 -18.40 -10.25 19.81
CA ARG A 98 -19.32 -10.93 18.89
C ARG A 98 -18.65 -12.13 18.20
N SER A 99 -17.39 -11.97 17.80
CA SER A 99 -16.63 -12.99 17.08
C SER A 99 -15.14 -12.79 17.33
N ALA A 100 -14.43 -13.84 17.70
CA ALA A 100 -12.98 -13.87 17.80
C ALA A 100 -12.42 -14.69 16.64
N ILE A 101 -11.55 -14.10 15.82
CA ILE A 101 -10.88 -14.78 14.71
C ILE A 101 -9.42 -14.99 15.11
N PRO A 102 -8.92 -16.24 15.15
CA PRO A 102 -7.51 -16.49 15.43
C PRO A 102 -6.66 -16.09 14.20
N TYR A 103 -5.58 -15.37 14.47
CA TYR A 103 -4.52 -15.04 13.49
C TYR A 103 -3.21 -15.68 13.96
N GLY A 104 -2.46 -16.29 13.04
CA GLY A 104 -1.30 -17.12 13.33
C GLY A 104 -0.12 -16.87 12.40
#